data_AF-F6VX10-F1
#
_entry.id   AF-F6VX10-F1
#
_cell.length_a   1.000
_cell.length_b   1.000
_cell.length_c   1.000
_cell.angle_alpha   90.00
_cell.angle_beta   90.00
_cell.angle_gamma   90.00
#
_symmetry.space_group_name_H-M   'P 1'
#
loop_
_entity.id
_entity.type
_entity.pdbx_description
1 polymer ?
#
loop_
_entity_poly.entity_id
_entity_poly.type
_entity_poly.pdbx_seq_one_letter_code
_entity_poly.pdbx_strand_id
1 'polypeptide(L)'
;MEEAPAPILLYGEAEGMVQSLQIFSVRDTASGGWFKQHEYIEKLNMQAILNASAGQEEIIKDLLVTHSKISVLIHELISVEIWKIKVFPVLCQLQDFQPKSTFPLYMVIHHEATIINLLETIFYHKEVCESAEDLTLDLIDYCHRKLTLLASQSSNMKTLSQDRLLSHTASEASSLEELKQQAESLEFDIALKCLSVMRYISDHTDSLPLCVTNRLLNTHNLPCLLVELLHQCPWTQRQKGQLQKYEGGRWYPVPAEDQLKMTKLDGQAWITLYNLLLRPECQQKYNINSFTKGQLLKLRSFLTEVLLDQLPNLVELQRFLSHLSVSEPAPPKKELIIEQVPEVWDSIIKENSGKWKAIAKQQVKHAFSPSEEDLRSQAKRWAQTYNIDVMEALVPEKPKCGSCGSEATKRCSRCQSEWYCKRECQVKHWQKHKKACDMVSEAMKKMQEEIHKQT
;
A
#
# COMPACT_ATOMS: atom_id res chain seq x y z
N MET A 1 21.00 21.91 12.27
CA MET A 1 19.54 21.93 12.16
C MET A 1 19.25 21.68 10.70
N GLU A 2 18.85 20.46 10.34
CA GLU A 2 18.38 20.19 8.98
C GLU A 2 17.07 20.96 8.80
N GLU A 3 16.97 21.77 7.74
CA GLU A 3 15.71 22.43 7.37
C GLU A 3 14.69 21.32 7.06
N ALA A 4 13.59 21.31 7.80
CA ALA A 4 12.50 20.39 7.52
C ALA A 4 11.98 20.61 6.08
N PRO A 5 11.59 19.54 5.37
CA PRO A 5 11.02 19.68 4.03
C PRO A 5 9.82 20.64 4.09
N ALA A 6 9.74 21.54 3.11
CA ALA A 6 8.65 22.51 3.05
C ALA A 6 7.29 21.76 2.99
N PRO A 7 6.27 22.23 3.71
CA PRO A 7 4.96 21.60 3.69
C PRO A 7 4.35 21.67 2.29
N ILE A 8 3.75 20.57 1.86
CA ILE A 8 2.98 20.46 0.60
C ILE A 8 1.66 21.22 0.73
N LEU A 9 1.05 21.17 1.91
CA LEU A 9 -0.22 21.82 2.24
C LEU A 9 -0.05 22.72 3.45
N LEU A 10 -0.59 23.93 3.35
CA LEU A 10 -0.84 24.76 4.52
C LEU A 10 -2.03 24.18 5.32
N TYR A 11 -2.07 24.46 6.62
CA TYR A 11 -3.12 23.93 7.51
C TYR A 11 -4.54 24.20 6.98
N GLY A 12 -4.85 25.43 6.58
CA GLY A 12 -6.18 25.78 6.06
C GLY A 12 -6.53 25.11 4.73
N GLU A 13 -5.53 24.77 3.90
CA GLU A 13 -5.75 24.01 2.67
C GLU A 13 -6.08 22.55 3.00
N ALA A 14 -5.31 21.95 3.93
CA ALA A 14 -5.55 20.59 4.41
C ALA A 14 -6.93 20.46 5.07
N GLU A 15 -7.31 21.40 5.94
CA GLU A 15 -8.61 21.44 6.60
C GLU A 15 -9.75 21.52 5.57
N GLY A 16 -9.67 22.45 4.62
CA GLY A 16 -10.69 22.59 3.57
C GLY A 16 -10.82 21.34 2.70
N MET A 17 -9.70 20.69 2.37
CA MET A 17 -9.70 19.42 1.64
C MET A 17 -10.37 18.30 2.44
N VAL A 18 -9.98 18.12 3.71
CA VAL A 18 -10.56 17.10 4.61
C VAL A 18 -12.06 17.30 4.77
N GLN A 19 -12.52 18.52 5.06
CA GLN A 19 -13.95 18.82 5.24
C GLN A 19 -14.77 18.48 3.99
N SER A 20 -14.21 18.70 2.80
CA SER A 20 -14.87 18.45 1.52
C SER A 20 -14.96 16.98 1.12
N LEU A 21 -14.25 16.07 1.81
CA LEU A 21 -14.29 14.64 1.50
C LEU A 21 -15.71 14.09 1.65
N GLN A 22 -16.18 13.37 0.65
CA GLN A 22 -17.52 12.78 0.59
C GLN A 22 -17.48 11.38 -0.03
N ILE A 23 -18.54 10.62 0.22
CA ILE A 23 -18.73 9.30 -0.38
C ILE A 23 -19.25 9.46 -1.82
N PHE A 24 -18.64 8.76 -2.76
CA PHE A 24 -19.13 8.65 -4.14
C PHE A 24 -19.78 7.30 -4.38
N SER A 25 -20.87 7.32 -5.15
CA SER A 25 -21.46 6.07 -5.64
C SER A 25 -20.53 5.42 -6.67
N VAL A 26 -20.58 4.09 -6.80
CA VAL A 26 -19.80 3.35 -7.83
C VAL A 26 -20.14 3.84 -9.25
N ARG A 27 -21.32 4.43 -9.44
CA ARG A 27 -21.73 5.04 -10.71
C ARG A 27 -20.93 6.30 -11.04
N ASP A 28 -20.58 7.07 -10.01
CA ASP A 28 -19.91 8.38 -10.13
C ASP A 28 -18.38 8.27 -10.02
N THR A 29 -17.83 7.06 -9.89
CA THR A 29 -16.40 6.80 -10.02
C THR A 29 -15.87 7.38 -11.33
N ALA A 30 -14.72 8.06 -11.26
CA ALA A 30 -14.11 8.81 -12.38
C ALA A 30 -14.96 9.98 -12.93
N SER A 31 -15.95 10.48 -12.18
CA SER A 31 -16.54 11.79 -12.46
C SER A 31 -15.55 12.93 -12.15
N GLY A 32 -15.81 14.14 -12.65
CA GLY A 32 -14.95 15.30 -12.38
C GLY A 32 -14.84 15.64 -10.88
N GLY A 33 -15.92 15.45 -10.11
CA GLY A 33 -15.89 15.60 -8.65
C GLY A 33 -15.05 14.52 -7.98
N TRP A 34 -15.16 13.28 -8.45
CA TRP A 34 -14.37 12.16 -7.95
C TRP A 34 -12.86 12.36 -8.21
N PHE A 35 -12.47 12.79 -9.42
CA PHE A 35 -11.06 13.08 -9.72
C PHE A 35 -10.49 14.22 -8.87
N LYS A 36 -11.32 15.21 -8.55
CA LYS A 36 -10.92 16.31 -7.65
C LYS A 36 -10.70 15.79 -6.22
N GLN A 37 -11.57 14.92 -5.72
CA GLN A 37 -11.38 14.29 -4.40
C GLN A 37 -10.15 13.38 -4.39
N HIS A 38 -9.90 12.64 -5.47
CA HIS A 38 -8.68 11.87 -5.61
C HIS A 38 -7.44 12.76 -5.45
N GLU A 39 -7.38 13.91 -6.14
CA GLU A 39 -6.28 14.87 -6.01
C GLU A 39 -6.10 15.36 -4.56
N TYR A 40 -7.19 15.59 -3.84
CA TYR A 40 -7.16 16.00 -2.44
C TYR A 40 -6.59 14.89 -1.55
N ILE A 41 -7.09 13.67 -1.69
CA ILE A 41 -6.61 12.51 -0.91
C ILE A 41 -5.13 12.26 -1.19
N GLU A 42 -4.69 12.41 -2.44
CA GLU A 42 -3.27 12.27 -2.78
C GLU A 42 -2.40 13.33 -2.08
N LYS A 43 -2.79 14.61 -2.11
CA LYS A 43 -2.04 15.67 -1.42
C LYS A 43 -2.03 15.48 0.10
N LEU A 44 -3.16 15.05 0.67
CA LEU A 44 -3.26 14.72 2.10
C LEU A 44 -2.34 13.54 2.45
N ASN A 45 -2.30 12.50 1.61
CA ASN A 45 -1.40 11.36 1.77
C ASN A 45 0.07 11.79 1.77
N MET A 46 0.48 12.60 0.79
CA MET A 46 1.86 13.08 0.74
C MET A 46 2.23 13.91 1.98
N GLN A 47 1.34 14.83 2.41
CA GLN A 47 1.58 15.60 3.62
C GLN A 47 1.65 14.73 4.87
N ALA A 48 0.80 13.71 4.99
CA ALA A 48 0.83 12.77 6.11
C ALA A 48 2.17 12.01 6.18
N ILE A 49 2.68 11.55 5.04
CA ILE A 49 3.97 10.86 4.95
C ILE A 49 5.12 11.80 5.35
N LEU A 50 5.09 13.06 4.93
CA LEU A 50 6.09 14.05 5.34
C LEU A 50 6.07 14.31 6.85
N ASN A 51 4.88 14.45 7.45
CA ASN A 51 4.77 14.68 8.88
C ASN A 51 5.35 13.50 9.67
N ALA A 52 4.98 12.27 9.27
CA ALA A 52 5.47 11.05 9.91
C ALA A 52 6.99 10.86 9.74
N SER A 53 7.53 11.12 8.54
CA SER A 53 8.96 10.94 8.26
C SER A 53 9.84 11.98 8.97
N ALA A 54 9.33 13.20 9.13
CA ALA A 54 10.01 14.28 9.85
C ALA A 54 9.80 14.24 11.38
N GLY A 55 8.95 13.35 11.89
CA GLY A 55 8.57 13.30 13.31
C GLY A 55 7.88 14.58 13.78
N GLN A 56 7.13 15.23 12.88
CA GLN A 56 6.40 16.47 13.13
C GLN A 56 4.97 16.19 13.63
N GLU A 57 4.25 17.26 13.97
CA GLU A 57 2.84 17.18 14.32
C GLU A 57 2.01 16.61 13.15
N GLU A 58 1.22 15.57 13.42
CA GLU A 58 0.46 14.84 12.41
C GLU A 58 -0.90 15.50 12.12
N ILE A 59 -0.85 16.73 11.58
CA ILE A 59 -2.05 17.54 11.31
C ILE A 59 -3.12 16.83 10.46
N ILE A 60 -2.72 15.98 9.51
CA ILE A 60 -3.65 15.27 8.63
C ILE A 60 -4.46 14.25 9.42
N LYS A 61 -3.80 13.51 10.32
CA LYS A 61 -4.43 12.55 11.22
C LYS A 61 -5.45 13.27 12.12
N ASP A 62 -5.06 14.37 12.75
CA ASP A 62 -5.94 15.13 13.65
C ASP A 62 -7.18 15.71 12.93
N LEU A 63 -7.00 16.25 11.72
CA LEU A 63 -8.09 16.78 10.91
C LEU A 63 -9.07 15.67 10.48
N LEU A 64 -8.56 14.51 10.05
CA LEU A 64 -9.39 13.38 9.62
C LEU A 64 -10.24 12.83 10.77
N VAL A 65 -9.68 12.74 11.98
CA VAL A 65 -10.41 12.34 13.19
C VAL A 65 -11.44 13.41 13.58
N THR A 66 -11.03 14.68 13.64
CA THR A 66 -11.91 15.81 14.04
C THR A 66 -13.13 15.95 13.14
N HIS A 67 -12.97 15.71 11.84
CA HIS A 67 -14.06 15.80 10.86
C HIS A 67 -14.73 14.46 10.53
N SER A 68 -14.42 13.39 11.28
CA SER A 68 -14.98 12.04 11.12
C SER A 68 -14.88 11.51 9.68
N LYS A 69 -13.73 11.75 9.01
CA LYS A 69 -13.53 11.39 7.59
C LYS A 69 -12.85 10.04 7.38
N ILE A 70 -12.43 9.36 8.45
CA ILE A 70 -11.91 7.99 8.37
C ILE A 70 -12.95 7.04 7.75
N SER A 71 -14.21 7.21 8.13
CA SER A 71 -15.34 6.46 7.56
C SER A 71 -15.48 6.63 6.04
N VAL A 72 -15.33 7.87 5.56
CA VAL A 72 -15.36 8.21 4.13
C VAL A 72 -14.22 7.52 3.38
N LEU A 73 -13.00 7.53 3.94
CA LEU A 73 -11.84 6.88 3.33
C LEU A 73 -12.03 5.36 3.22
N ILE A 74 -12.52 4.71 4.28
CA ILE A 74 -12.80 3.26 4.27
C ILE A 74 -13.89 2.93 3.23
N HIS A 75 -14.94 3.76 3.15
CA HIS A 75 -15.99 3.55 2.16
C HIS A 75 -15.48 3.70 0.72
N GLU A 76 -14.72 4.75 0.42
CA GLU A 76 -14.13 4.96 -0.91
C GLU A 76 -13.15 3.83 -1.27
N LEU A 77 -12.35 3.34 -0.31
CA LEU A 77 -11.44 2.20 -0.51
C LEU A 77 -12.20 0.96 -0.99
N ILE A 78 -13.29 0.61 -0.29
CA ILE A 78 -14.12 -0.55 -0.60
C ILE A 78 -14.90 -0.35 -1.90
N SER A 79 -15.38 0.87 -2.16
CA SER A 79 -16.06 1.24 -3.40
C SER A 79 -15.15 1.01 -4.62
N VAL A 80 -13.88 1.41 -4.55
CA VAL A 80 -12.89 1.15 -5.61
C VAL A 80 -12.58 -0.35 -5.73
N GLU A 81 -12.43 -1.08 -4.61
CA GLU A 81 -12.23 -2.53 -4.65
C GLU A 81 -13.37 -3.23 -5.43
N ILE A 82 -14.62 -2.87 -5.12
CA ILE A 82 -15.81 -3.40 -5.80
C ILE A 82 -15.82 -2.98 -7.26
N TRP A 83 -15.49 -1.73 -7.58
CA TRP A 83 -15.39 -1.26 -8.95
C TRP A 83 -14.39 -2.09 -9.76
N LYS A 84 -13.21 -2.39 -9.21
CA LYS A 84 -12.20 -3.25 -9.86
C LYS A 84 -12.66 -4.69 -10.07
N ILE A 85 -13.51 -5.21 -9.18
CA ILE A 85 -14.01 -6.60 -9.28
C ILE A 85 -15.24 -6.71 -10.20
N LYS A 86 -16.12 -5.70 -10.20
CA LYS A 86 -17.43 -5.79 -10.86
C LYS A 86 -17.55 -4.97 -12.14
N VAL A 87 -16.87 -3.83 -12.24
CA VAL A 87 -17.00 -2.88 -13.36
C VAL A 87 -15.80 -2.97 -14.29
N PHE A 88 -14.57 -2.94 -13.77
CA PHE A 88 -13.36 -2.99 -14.57
C PHE A 88 -13.27 -4.20 -15.52
N PRO A 89 -13.60 -5.44 -15.11
CA PRO A 89 -13.55 -6.59 -16.02
C PRO A 89 -14.58 -6.48 -17.15
N VAL A 90 -15.73 -5.86 -16.88
CA VAL A 90 -16.74 -5.58 -17.90
C VAL A 90 -16.19 -4.57 -18.90
N LEU A 91 -15.54 -3.50 -18.44
CA LEU A 91 -14.91 -2.51 -19.32
C LEU A 91 -13.87 -3.17 -20.24
N CYS A 92 -13.01 -4.04 -19.70
CA CYS A 92 -12.00 -4.75 -20.49
C CYS A 92 -12.58 -5.76 -21.50
N GLN A 93 -13.84 -6.18 -21.37
CA GLN A 93 -14.48 -7.14 -22.26
C GLN A 93 -15.33 -6.48 -23.36
N LEU A 94 -15.52 -5.16 -23.32
CA LEU A 94 -16.28 -4.44 -24.33
C LEU A 94 -15.47 -4.32 -25.62
N GLN A 95 -15.93 -4.97 -26.70
CA GLN A 95 -15.27 -4.94 -28.00
C GLN A 95 -15.16 -3.53 -28.60
N ASP A 96 -16.16 -2.67 -28.35
CA ASP A 96 -16.21 -1.31 -28.90
C ASP A 96 -15.45 -0.29 -28.04
N PHE A 97 -14.82 -0.71 -26.93
CA PHE A 97 -14.11 0.20 -26.03
C PHE A 97 -12.61 0.13 -26.27
N GLN A 98 -12.11 1.07 -27.07
CA GLN A 98 -10.68 1.33 -27.25
C GLN A 98 -10.38 2.75 -26.76
N PRO A 99 -10.04 2.92 -25.45
CA PRO A 99 -9.78 4.24 -24.92
C PRO A 99 -8.53 4.83 -25.57
N LYS A 100 -8.59 6.11 -25.96
CA LYS A 100 -7.43 6.85 -26.48
C LYS A 100 -6.28 6.94 -25.47
N SER A 101 -6.62 6.92 -24.18
CA SER A 101 -5.66 6.91 -23.07
C SER A 101 -6.19 6.03 -21.95
N THR A 102 -5.32 5.19 -21.41
CA THR A 102 -5.61 4.35 -20.23
C THR A 102 -5.41 5.11 -18.92
N PHE A 103 -4.90 6.34 -18.96
CA PHE A 103 -4.61 7.16 -17.79
C PHE A 103 -5.82 7.31 -16.84
N PRO A 104 -7.04 7.66 -17.29
CA PRO A 104 -8.19 7.77 -16.37
C PRO A 104 -8.57 6.44 -15.70
N LEU A 105 -8.33 5.29 -16.33
CA LEU A 105 -8.56 3.98 -15.70
C LEU A 105 -7.48 3.68 -14.67
N TYR A 106 -6.22 3.95 -15.00
CA TYR A 106 -5.09 3.82 -14.08
C TYR A 106 -5.32 4.64 -12.81
N MET A 107 -5.82 5.86 -12.95
CA MET A 107 -6.14 6.76 -11.84
C MET A 107 -7.16 6.18 -10.85
N VAL A 108 -8.18 5.47 -11.35
CA VAL A 108 -9.16 4.78 -10.50
C VAL A 108 -8.48 3.68 -9.69
N ILE A 109 -7.62 2.89 -10.35
CA ILE A 109 -6.88 1.81 -9.71
C ILE A 109 -5.88 2.36 -8.68
N HIS A 110 -5.18 3.44 -9.04
CA HIS A 110 -4.23 4.14 -8.18
C HIS A 110 -4.91 4.74 -6.94
N HIS A 111 -6.18 5.14 -7.03
CA HIS A 111 -6.90 5.71 -5.87
C HIS A 111 -6.95 4.77 -4.67
N GLU A 112 -7.12 3.47 -4.91
CA GLU A 112 -7.07 2.48 -3.84
C GLU A 112 -5.70 2.43 -3.18
N ALA A 113 -4.63 2.51 -3.97
CA ALA A 113 -3.26 2.55 -3.47
C ALA A 113 -3.00 3.82 -2.65
N THR A 114 -3.52 4.97 -3.08
CA THR A 114 -3.44 6.23 -2.32
C THR A 114 -4.16 6.11 -0.98
N ILE A 115 -5.41 5.63 -0.97
CA ILE A 115 -6.20 5.56 0.27
C ILE A 115 -5.53 4.60 1.25
N ILE A 116 -5.14 3.38 0.82
CA ILE A 116 -4.52 2.43 1.74
C ILE A 116 -3.17 2.93 2.27
N ASN A 117 -2.42 3.73 1.50
CA ASN A 117 -1.19 4.36 1.93
C ASN A 117 -1.43 5.44 2.99
N LEU A 118 -2.47 6.27 2.79
CA LEU A 118 -2.88 7.25 3.79
C LEU A 118 -3.33 6.54 5.07
N LEU A 119 -4.17 5.50 4.96
CA LEU A 119 -4.62 4.70 6.09
C LEU A 119 -3.44 4.03 6.80
N GLU A 120 -2.49 3.43 6.08
CA GLU A 120 -1.27 2.87 6.66
C GLU A 120 -0.50 3.92 7.47
N THR A 121 -0.40 5.15 6.96
CA THR A 121 0.33 6.22 7.64
C THR A 121 -0.35 6.64 8.94
N ILE A 122 -1.69 6.80 8.94
CA ILE A 122 -2.42 7.35 10.10
C ILE A 122 -2.88 6.30 11.11
N PHE A 123 -3.10 5.03 10.71
CA PHE A 123 -3.59 3.96 11.61
C PHE A 123 -2.56 3.53 12.67
N TYR A 124 -1.31 3.95 12.55
CA TYR A 124 -0.32 3.77 13.61
C TYR A 124 -0.82 4.32 14.95
N HIS A 125 -1.61 5.39 14.93
CA HIS A 125 -2.16 6.07 16.10
C HIS A 125 -3.46 5.43 16.59
N LYS A 126 -3.56 5.31 17.92
CA LYS A 126 -4.70 4.69 18.59
C LYS A 126 -6.01 5.44 18.34
N GLU A 127 -5.96 6.77 18.33
CA GLU A 127 -7.14 7.64 18.16
C GLU A 127 -7.82 7.40 16.81
N VAL A 128 -7.04 7.09 15.77
CA VAL A 128 -7.58 6.77 14.45
C VAL A 128 -8.30 5.44 14.46
N CYS A 129 -7.73 4.42 15.10
CA CYS A 129 -8.37 3.12 15.27
C CYS A 129 -9.70 3.24 16.02
N GLU A 130 -9.74 4.04 17.09
CA GLU A 130 -10.98 4.29 17.86
C GLU A 130 -12.01 5.05 17.00
N SER A 131 -11.59 6.04 16.19
CA SER A 131 -12.48 6.84 15.33
C SER A 131 -13.05 6.08 14.12
N ALA A 132 -12.48 4.93 13.75
CA ALA A 132 -13.00 4.09 12.68
C ALA A 132 -14.27 3.33 13.09
N GLU A 133 -14.54 3.24 14.40
CA GLU A 133 -15.75 2.62 14.97
C GLU A 133 -16.05 1.26 14.31
N ASP A 134 -17.30 1.05 13.86
CA ASP A 134 -17.79 -0.20 13.27
C ASP A 134 -17.13 -0.53 11.93
N LEU A 135 -16.64 0.48 11.21
CA LEU A 135 -15.97 0.33 9.91
C LEU A 135 -14.59 -0.30 10.01
N THR A 136 -14.06 -0.46 11.22
CA THR A 136 -12.87 -1.28 11.48
C THR A 136 -13.07 -2.71 10.96
N LEU A 137 -14.28 -3.27 11.07
CA LEU A 137 -14.59 -4.61 10.56
C LEU A 137 -14.51 -4.67 9.03
N ASP A 138 -15.04 -3.64 8.36
CA ASP A 138 -15.00 -3.51 6.90
C ASP A 138 -13.54 -3.40 6.39
N LEU A 139 -12.68 -2.65 7.12
CA LEU A 139 -11.26 -2.53 6.80
C LEU A 139 -10.49 -3.83 7.04
N ILE A 140 -10.77 -4.56 8.13
CA ILE A 140 -10.19 -5.89 8.40
C ILE A 140 -10.55 -6.87 7.28
N ASP A 141 -11.81 -6.86 6.85
CA ASP A 141 -12.30 -7.68 5.76
C ASP A 141 -11.60 -7.36 4.44
N TYR A 142 -11.45 -6.08 4.11
CA TYR A 142 -10.69 -5.60 2.97
C TYR A 142 -9.24 -6.10 3.02
N CYS A 143 -8.53 -5.83 4.12
CA CYS A 143 -7.13 -6.22 4.27
C CYS A 143 -6.96 -7.75 4.21
N HIS A 144 -7.89 -8.52 4.79
CA HIS A 144 -7.87 -9.98 4.74
C HIS A 144 -8.01 -10.51 3.30
N ARG A 145 -8.92 -9.95 2.49
CA ARG A 145 -9.05 -10.32 1.06
C ARG A 145 -7.75 -10.07 0.30
N LYS A 146 -7.11 -8.91 0.50
CA LYS A 146 -5.84 -8.56 -0.15
C LYS A 146 -4.70 -9.49 0.24
N LEU A 147 -4.56 -9.78 1.54
CA LEU A 147 -3.53 -10.68 2.05
C LEU A 147 -3.75 -12.14 1.61
N THR A 148 -5.00 -12.59 1.55
CA THR A 148 -5.35 -13.92 1.03
C THR A 148 -5.00 -14.04 -0.45
N LEU A 149 -5.31 -13.00 -1.25
CA LEU A 149 -4.92 -12.95 -2.66
C LEU A 149 -3.41 -13.05 -2.81
N LEU A 150 -2.64 -12.27 -2.03
CA LEU A 150 -1.19 -12.29 -2.03
C LEU A 150 -0.63 -13.68 -1.68
N ALA A 151 -1.17 -14.34 -0.66
CA ALA A 151 -0.77 -15.69 -0.27
C ALA A 151 -1.03 -16.70 -1.41
N SER A 152 -2.19 -16.62 -2.07
CA SER A 152 -2.55 -17.51 -3.19
C SER A 152 -1.72 -17.31 -4.46
N GLN A 153 -1.32 -16.07 -4.76
CA GLN A 153 -0.46 -15.77 -5.91
C GLN A 153 0.96 -16.26 -5.68
N SER A 154 1.44 -16.17 -4.44
CA SER A 154 2.78 -16.64 -4.05
C SER A 154 2.94 -18.15 -4.22
N SER A 155 1.91 -18.93 -3.87
CA SER A 155 1.92 -20.38 -4.12
C SER A 155 1.93 -20.71 -5.61
N ASN A 156 1.24 -19.92 -6.44
CA ASN A 156 1.17 -20.16 -7.89
C ASN A 156 2.45 -19.72 -8.63
N MET A 157 3.10 -18.65 -8.18
CA MET A 157 4.35 -18.15 -8.78
C MET A 157 5.53 -19.11 -8.58
N LYS A 158 5.58 -19.83 -7.46
CA LYS A 158 6.57 -20.91 -7.26
C LYS A 158 6.36 -22.05 -8.26
N THR A 159 5.11 -22.38 -8.60
CA THR A 159 4.75 -23.39 -9.61
C THR A 159 5.04 -22.92 -11.04
N LEU A 160 4.74 -21.65 -11.36
CA LEU A 160 4.90 -21.07 -12.71
C LEU A 160 6.35 -20.66 -13.04
N SER A 161 7.20 -20.46 -12.03
CA SER A 161 8.62 -20.16 -12.22
C SER A 161 9.41 -21.27 -12.92
N GLN A 162 8.84 -22.49 -12.98
CA GLN A 162 9.41 -23.63 -13.71
C GLN A 162 9.02 -23.64 -15.21
N ASP A 163 7.90 -23.04 -15.59
CA ASP A 163 7.39 -23.02 -16.98
C ASP A 163 7.71 -21.72 -17.75
N ARG A 164 7.91 -20.59 -17.07
CA ARG A 164 8.19 -19.28 -17.73
C ARG A 164 9.59 -19.15 -18.35
N LEU A 165 10.46 -20.15 -18.21
CA LEU A 165 11.75 -20.18 -18.92
C LEU A 165 11.60 -20.43 -20.43
N LEU A 166 10.38 -20.66 -20.94
CA LEU A 166 10.13 -21.05 -22.34
C LEU A 166 9.34 -20.05 -23.19
N SER A 167 8.91 -18.89 -22.68
CA SER A 167 8.11 -17.95 -23.49
C SER A 167 8.57 -16.49 -23.37
N HIS A 168 9.79 -16.21 -23.85
CA HIS A 168 10.14 -14.86 -24.27
C HIS A 168 9.69 -14.64 -25.72
N THR A 169 8.42 -14.30 -25.89
CA THR A 169 7.96 -13.53 -27.05
C THR A 169 7.31 -12.28 -26.50
N ALA A 170 8.10 -11.21 -26.38
CA ALA A 170 7.56 -9.87 -26.18
C ALA A 170 6.84 -9.48 -27.47
N SER A 171 5.57 -9.85 -27.58
CA SER A 171 4.66 -9.22 -28.54
C SER A 171 4.23 -7.87 -27.97
N GLU A 172 4.01 -6.90 -28.86
CA GLU A 172 3.43 -5.59 -28.56
C GLU A 172 2.15 -5.77 -27.71
N ALA A 173 2.27 -5.58 -26.39
CA ALA A 173 1.13 -5.65 -25.49
C ALA A 173 0.21 -4.49 -25.82
N SER A 174 -1.10 -4.75 -25.89
CA SER A 174 -2.08 -3.68 -26.03
C SER A 174 -2.02 -2.74 -24.81
N SER A 175 -2.37 -1.46 -24.96
CA SER A 175 -2.36 -0.50 -23.83
C SER A 175 -3.22 -0.96 -22.64
N LEU A 176 -4.25 -1.77 -22.89
CA LEU A 176 -5.08 -2.39 -21.85
C LEU A 176 -4.39 -3.57 -21.14
N GLU A 177 -3.50 -4.30 -21.81
CA GLU A 177 -2.69 -5.34 -21.18
C GLU A 177 -1.60 -4.73 -20.30
N GLU A 178 -0.96 -3.64 -20.74
CA GLU A 178 -0.03 -2.87 -19.89
C GLU A 178 -0.72 -2.35 -18.63
N LEU A 179 -1.94 -1.81 -18.77
CA LEU A 179 -2.75 -1.36 -17.62
C LEU A 179 -3.04 -2.51 -16.65
N LYS A 180 -3.34 -3.72 -17.15
CA LYS A 180 -3.54 -4.90 -16.29
C LYS A 180 -2.27 -5.27 -15.53
N GLN A 181 -1.11 -5.25 -16.18
CA GLN A 181 0.17 -5.50 -15.52
C GLN A 181 0.49 -4.44 -14.45
N GLN A 182 0.21 -3.17 -14.74
CA GLN A 182 0.34 -2.09 -13.75
C GLN A 182 -0.61 -2.29 -12.56
N ALA A 183 -1.84 -2.70 -12.81
CA ALA A 183 -2.82 -3.01 -11.77
C ALA A 183 -2.35 -4.18 -10.89
N GLU A 184 -1.80 -5.25 -11.47
CA GLU A 184 -1.21 -6.37 -10.73
C GLU A 184 -0.02 -5.94 -9.85
N SER A 185 0.84 -5.06 -10.36
CA SER A 185 1.93 -4.50 -9.56
C SER A 185 1.41 -3.67 -8.39
N LEU A 186 0.37 -2.85 -8.61
CA LEU A 186 -0.26 -2.05 -7.55
C LEU A 186 -0.97 -2.95 -6.53
N GLU A 187 -1.59 -4.06 -6.93
CA GLU A 187 -2.21 -5.01 -5.99
C GLU A 187 -1.18 -5.56 -5.00
N PHE A 188 0.03 -5.84 -5.47
CA PHE A 188 1.10 -6.31 -4.59
C PHE A 188 1.43 -5.26 -3.52
N ASP A 189 1.64 -4.00 -3.93
CA ASP A 189 1.87 -2.90 -2.99
C ASP A 189 0.72 -2.71 -2.01
N ILE A 190 -0.51 -2.67 -2.50
CA ILE A 190 -1.72 -2.55 -1.67
C ILE A 190 -1.77 -3.66 -0.62
N ALA A 191 -1.48 -4.90 -1.01
CA ALA A 191 -1.51 -6.03 -0.08
C ALA A 191 -0.43 -5.92 1.02
N LEU A 192 0.76 -5.41 0.70
CA LEU A 192 1.80 -5.17 1.70
C LEU A 192 1.40 -4.06 2.67
N LYS A 193 0.74 -2.99 2.20
CA LYS A 193 0.18 -1.95 3.07
C LYS A 193 -0.92 -2.47 3.98
N CYS A 194 -1.74 -3.41 3.48
CA CYS A 194 -2.75 -4.10 4.29
C CYS A 194 -2.12 -4.91 5.43
N LEU A 195 -0.91 -5.45 5.26
CA LEU A 195 -0.19 -6.13 6.34
C LEU A 195 0.16 -5.14 7.46
N SER A 196 0.67 -3.96 7.11
CA SER A 196 0.94 -2.88 8.08
C SER A 196 -0.33 -2.43 8.81
N VAL A 197 -1.43 -2.19 8.07
CA VAL A 197 -2.72 -1.79 8.67
C VAL A 197 -3.24 -2.86 9.63
N MET A 198 -3.18 -4.15 9.26
CA MET A 198 -3.54 -5.25 10.16
C MET A 198 -2.68 -5.28 11.42
N ARG A 199 -1.37 -5.01 11.29
CA ARG A 199 -0.47 -4.89 12.44
C ARG A 199 -0.93 -3.77 13.37
N TYR A 200 -1.22 -2.58 12.84
CA TYR A 200 -1.64 -1.44 13.66
C TYR A 200 -2.97 -1.69 14.36
N ILE A 201 -3.95 -2.30 13.67
CA ILE A 201 -5.20 -2.72 14.32
C ILE A 201 -4.92 -3.73 15.44
N SER A 202 -3.98 -4.66 15.24
CA SER A 202 -3.62 -5.65 16.26
C SER A 202 -2.98 -5.04 17.52
N ASP A 203 -2.29 -3.90 17.40
CA ASP A 203 -1.65 -3.19 18.52
C ASP A 203 -2.68 -2.57 19.47
N HIS A 204 -3.88 -2.27 18.99
CA HIS A 204 -4.92 -1.53 19.72
C HIS A 204 -6.16 -2.38 19.99
N THR A 205 -6.01 -3.71 19.97
CA THR A 205 -7.12 -4.67 20.19
C THR A 205 -7.81 -4.53 21.54
N ASP A 206 -7.15 -3.94 22.52
CA ASP A 206 -7.64 -3.65 23.87
C ASP A 206 -8.58 -2.43 23.92
N SER A 207 -8.47 -1.50 22.98
CA SER A 207 -9.37 -0.33 22.87
C SER A 207 -10.47 -0.49 21.83
N LEU A 208 -10.43 -1.56 21.04
CA LEU A 208 -11.41 -1.82 19.98
C LEU A 208 -12.56 -2.72 20.47
N PRO A 209 -13.73 -2.63 19.85
CA PRO A 209 -14.87 -3.50 20.17
C PRO A 209 -14.51 -4.98 20.08
N LEU A 210 -15.13 -5.81 20.94
CA LEU A 210 -14.83 -7.25 21.04
C LEU A 210 -15.01 -8.03 19.72
N CYS A 211 -15.88 -7.53 18.83
CA CYS A 211 -16.12 -8.08 17.50
C CYS A 211 -14.87 -8.02 16.62
N VAL A 212 -13.99 -7.01 16.77
CA VAL A 212 -12.73 -6.88 16.05
C VAL A 212 -11.81 -8.06 16.35
N THR A 213 -11.58 -8.35 17.64
CA THR A 213 -10.74 -9.48 18.05
C THR A 213 -11.29 -10.81 17.51
N ASN A 214 -12.61 -11.00 17.55
CA ASN A 214 -13.24 -12.21 17.04
C ASN A 214 -13.13 -12.33 15.51
N ARG A 215 -13.27 -11.21 14.78
CA ARG A 215 -13.11 -11.16 13.32
C ARG A 215 -11.69 -11.55 12.90
N LEU A 216 -10.68 -11.02 13.58
CA LEU A 216 -9.26 -11.32 13.33
C LEU A 216 -8.93 -12.79 13.62
N LEU A 217 -9.37 -13.31 14.77
CA LEU A 217 -8.93 -14.62 15.27
C LEU A 217 -9.79 -15.79 14.78
N ASN A 218 -11.12 -15.66 14.81
CA ASN A 218 -12.03 -16.78 14.62
C ASN A 218 -12.73 -16.74 13.25
N THR A 219 -13.10 -15.56 12.74
CA THR A 219 -13.70 -15.44 11.41
C THR A 219 -12.66 -15.63 10.31
N HIS A 220 -11.57 -14.86 10.35
CA HIS A 220 -10.54 -14.88 9.30
C HIS A 220 -9.35 -15.77 9.62
N ASN A 221 -9.17 -16.15 10.89
CA ASN A 221 -8.00 -16.92 11.34
C ASN A 221 -6.68 -16.28 10.84
N LEU A 222 -6.56 -14.97 11.06
CA LEU A 222 -5.42 -14.17 10.62
C LEU A 222 -4.06 -14.76 11.05
N PRO A 223 -3.89 -15.37 12.25
CA PRO A 223 -2.62 -16.01 12.59
C PRO A 223 -2.20 -17.10 11.59
N CYS A 224 -3.13 -17.93 11.10
CA CYS A 224 -2.83 -18.94 10.07
C CYS A 224 -2.44 -18.31 8.74
N LEU A 225 -3.13 -17.24 8.33
CA LEU A 225 -2.77 -16.50 7.10
C LEU A 225 -1.36 -15.91 7.20
N LEU A 226 -0.99 -15.36 8.37
CA LEU A 226 0.35 -14.82 8.61
C LEU A 226 1.42 -15.92 8.60
N VAL A 227 1.12 -17.12 9.12
CA VAL A 227 2.03 -18.28 8.98
C VAL A 227 2.29 -18.58 7.51
N GLU A 228 1.24 -18.61 6.67
CA GLU A 228 1.40 -18.86 5.24
C GLU A 228 2.21 -17.76 4.56
N LEU A 229 1.96 -16.48 4.88
CA LEU A 229 2.73 -15.37 4.34
C LEU A 229 4.20 -15.41 4.75
N LEU A 230 4.53 -15.77 6.00
CA LEU A 230 5.91 -15.94 6.45
C LEU A 230 6.58 -17.15 5.79
N HIS A 231 5.84 -18.22 5.53
CA HIS A 231 6.35 -19.38 4.82
C HIS A 231 6.63 -19.08 3.34
N GLN A 232 5.70 -18.37 2.68
CA GLN A 232 5.86 -18.02 1.28
C GLN A 232 6.85 -16.88 1.05
N CYS A 233 6.88 -15.92 1.99
CA CYS A 233 7.63 -14.67 1.99
C CYS A 233 7.52 -13.92 0.64
N PRO A 234 6.33 -13.42 0.27
CA PRO A 234 6.08 -12.80 -1.04
C PRO A 234 7.00 -11.62 -1.38
N TRP A 235 7.53 -10.94 -0.37
CA TRP A 235 8.46 -9.81 -0.49
C TRP A 235 9.93 -10.23 -0.58
N THR A 236 10.22 -11.52 -0.76
CA THR A 236 11.57 -12.04 -1.01
C THR A 236 11.58 -12.93 -2.24
N GLN A 237 12.50 -12.68 -3.18
CA GLN A 237 12.64 -13.49 -4.39
C GLN A 237 14.10 -13.73 -4.75
N ARG A 238 14.37 -14.76 -5.55
CA ARG A 238 15.69 -14.99 -6.16
C ARG A 238 15.60 -14.80 -7.67
N GLN A 239 16.32 -13.82 -8.19
CA GLN A 239 16.39 -13.55 -9.62
C GLN A 239 17.83 -13.77 -10.10
N LYS A 240 18.02 -14.65 -11.10
CA LYS A 240 19.36 -14.99 -11.66
C LYS A 240 20.40 -15.39 -10.58
N GLY A 241 19.95 -16.09 -9.53
CA GLY A 241 20.80 -16.52 -8.41
C GLY A 241 21.07 -15.45 -7.34
N GLN A 242 20.65 -14.19 -7.55
CA GLN A 242 20.78 -13.11 -6.58
C GLN A 242 19.50 -12.99 -5.74
N LEU A 243 19.65 -12.88 -4.42
CA LEU A 243 18.56 -12.61 -3.49
C LEU A 243 18.11 -11.15 -3.64
N GLN A 244 16.82 -10.94 -3.80
CA GLN A 244 16.18 -9.63 -3.81
C GLN A 244 15.10 -9.59 -2.72
N LYS A 245 14.98 -8.45 -2.06
CA LYS A 245 13.93 -8.15 -1.10
C LYS A 245 13.14 -6.93 -1.59
N TYR A 246 11.88 -6.85 -1.19
CA TYR A 246 11.01 -5.73 -1.51
C TYR A 246 10.92 -4.78 -0.32
N GLU A 247 11.33 -3.53 -0.50
CA GLU A 247 11.22 -2.50 0.52
C GLU A 247 11.10 -1.12 -0.13
N GLY A 248 10.25 -0.25 0.42
CA GLY A 248 10.07 1.12 -0.08
C GLY A 248 9.58 1.21 -1.52
N GLY A 249 8.69 0.31 -1.93
CA GLY A 249 8.10 0.31 -3.29
C GLY A 249 9.03 -0.22 -4.38
N ARG A 250 10.14 -0.88 -4.03
CA ARG A 250 11.09 -1.41 -5.02
C ARG A 250 11.73 -2.71 -4.57
N TRP A 251 12.04 -3.54 -5.56
CA TRP A 251 12.94 -4.68 -5.40
C TRP A 251 14.38 -4.20 -5.38
N TYR A 252 15.15 -4.62 -4.36
CA TYR A 252 16.58 -4.33 -4.29
C TYR A 252 17.39 -5.62 -4.08
N PRO A 253 18.57 -5.73 -4.70
CA PRO A 253 19.47 -6.85 -4.46
C PRO A 253 20.06 -6.77 -3.06
N VAL A 254 20.07 -7.90 -2.35
CA VAL A 254 20.54 -7.98 -0.96
C VAL A 254 22.02 -8.39 -0.93
N PRO A 255 22.91 -7.59 -0.33
CA PRO A 255 24.30 -7.97 -0.09
C PRO A 255 24.40 -9.24 0.76
N ALA A 256 25.50 -9.98 0.65
CA ALA A 256 25.71 -11.25 1.38
C ALA A 256 25.57 -11.09 2.92
N GLU A 257 26.06 -9.98 3.45
CA GLU A 257 26.00 -9.61 4.87
C GLU A 257 24.57 -9.36 5.39
N ASP A 258 23.67 -8.88 4.53
CA ASP A 258 22.29 -8.52 4.90
C ASP A 258 21.27 -9.63 4.57
N GLN A 259 21.70 -10.79 4.07
CA GLN A 259 20.77 -11.85 3.64
C GLN A 259 19.87 -12.32 4.78
N LEU A 260 20.41 -12.40 6.00
CA LEU A 260 19.69 -12.80 7.22
C LEU A 260 18.99 -11.64 7.93
N LYS A 261 19.18 -10.40 7.47
CA LYS A 261 18.55 -9.22 8.07
C LYS A 261 17.05 -9.23 7.82
N MET A 262 16.27 -9.05 8.88
CA MET A 262 14.82 -8.98 8.82
C MET A 262 14.38 -7.69 8.11
N THR A 263 13.41 -7.78 7.22
CA THR A 263 12.77 -6.61 6.60
C THR A 263 11.71 -6.00 7.51
N LYS A 264 11.28 -4.77 7.23
CA LYS A 264 10.13 -4.18 7.91
C LYS A 264 8.87 -5.05 7.78
N LEU A 265 8.64 -5.66 6.61
CA LEU A 265 7.47 -6.50 6.34
C LEU A 265 7.47 -7.79 7.17
N ASP A 266 8.64 -8.42 7.31
CA ASP A 266 8.82 -9.54 8.24
C ASP A 266 8.45 -9.10 9.68
N GLY A 267 8.92 -7.93 10.09
CA GLY A 267 8.59 -7.33 11.38
C GLY A 267 7.08 -7.12 11.56
N GLN A 268 6.38 -6.60 10.55
CA GLN A 268 4.92 -6.42 10.61
C GLN A 268 4.20 -7.75 10.84
N ALA A 269 4.57 -8.79 10.10
CA ALA A 269 3.95 -10.12 10.26
C ALA A 269 4.23 -10.73 11.63
N TRP A 270 5.47 -10.67 12.11
CA TRP A 270 5.88 -11.22 13.40
C TRP A 270 5.25 -10.48 14.59
N ILE A 271 5.19 -9.16 14.55
CA ILE A 271 4.57 -8.36 15.60
C ILE A 271 3.06 -8.60 15.63
N THR A 272 2.41 -8.72 14.46
CA THR A 272 0.98 -9.06 14.39
C THR A 272 0.72 -10.43 15.02
N LEU A 273 1.54 -11.44 14.71
CA LEU A 273 1.45 -12.76 15.35
C LEU A 273 1.67 -12.69 16.86
N TYR A 274 2.66 -11.93 17.31
CA TYR A 274 2.93 -11.71 18.73
C TYR A 274 1.68 -11.13 19.43
N ASN A 275 1.09 -10.06 18.88
CA ASN A 275 -0.11 -9.43 19.44
C ASN A 275 -1.29 -10.41 19.51
N LEU A 276 -1.58 -11.10 18.42
CA LEU A 276 -2.76 -11.98 18.32
C LEU A 276 -2.63 -13.27 19.14
N LEU A 277 -1.41 -13.74 19.41
CA LEU A 277 -1.18 -15.01 20.11
C LEU A 277 -0.83 -14.83 21.59
N LEU A 278 -0.24 -13.70 21.97
CA LEU A 278 0.27 -13.51 23.34
C LEU A 278 -0.54 -12.53 24.19
N ARG A 279 -1.35 -11.66 23.59
CA ARG A 279 -2.22 -10.77 24.37
C ARG A 279 -3.31 -11.56 25.09
N PRO A 280 -3.57 -11.30 26.40
CA PRO A 280 -4.55 -12.05 27.17
C PRO A 280 -5.96 -12.04 26.56
N GLU A 281 -6.39 -10.90 26.03
CA GLU A 281 -7.73 -10.70 25.46
C GLU A 281 -7.91 -11.54 24.18
N CYS A 282 -6.83 -11.74 23.43
CA CYS A 282 -6.79 -12.60 22.26
C CYS A 282 -6.75 -14.09 22.65
N GLN A 283 -5.89 -14.47 23.60
CA GLN A 283 -5.76 -15.85 24.06
C GLN A 283 -7.06 -16.42 24.63
N GLN A 284 -7.81 -15.61 25.38
CA GLN A 284 -9.09 -16.02 25.95
C GLN A 284 -10.17 -16.30 24.89
N LYS A 285 -10.03 -15.76 23.69
CA LYS A 285 -11.01 -15.85 22.60
C LYS A 285 -10.61 -16.76 21.45
N TYR A 286 -9.31 -16.98 21.25
CA TYR A 286 -8.85 -17.68 20.07
C TYR A 286 -9.17 -19.17 20.14
N ASN A 287 -9.97 -19.67 19.20
CA ASN A 287 -10.30 -21.09 19.13
C ASN A 287 -9.22 -21.87 18.35
N ILE A 288 -8.20 -22.36 19.07
CA ILE A 288 -7.12 -23.16 18.51
C ILE A 288 -7.56 -24.63 18.40
N ASN A 289 -8.07 -25.01 17.23
CA ASN A 289 -8.33 -26.41 16.88
C ASN A 289 -7.06 -27.14 16.40
N SER A 290 -7.16 -28.46 16.14
CA SER A 290 -6.01 -29.28 15.71
C SER A 290 -5.36 -28.80 14.40
N PHE A 291 -6.15 -28.28 13.45
CA PHE A 291 -5.62 -27.70 12.21
C PHE A 291 -4.83 -26.42 12.49
N THR A 292 -5.42 -25.48 13.23
CA THR A 292 -4.78 -24.22 13.61
C THR A 292 -3.49 -24.47 14.39
N LYS A 293 -3.52 -25.37 15.38
CA LYS A 293 -2.33 -25.81 16.11
C LYS A 293 -1.24 -26.32 15.16
N GLY A 294 -1.60 -27.17 14.20
CA GLY A 294 -0.66 -27.68 13.19
C GLY A 294 -0.02 -26.57 12.36
N GLN A 295 -0.79 -25.54 11.96
CA GLN A 295 -0.24 -24.38 11.23
C GLN A 295 0.70 -23.55 12.12
N LEU A 296 0.26 -23.16 13.31
CA LEU A 296 1.05 -22.33 14.23
C LEU A 296 2.40 -22.98 14.58
N LEU A 297 2.43 -24.31 14.76
CA LEU A 297 3.67 -25.02 15.08
C LEU A 297 4.71 -24.98 13.95
N LYS A 298 4.32 -24.67 12.70
CA LYS A 298 5.28 -24.43 11.62
C LYS A 298 6.16 -23.21 11.89
N LEU A 299 5.70 -22.22 12.67
CA LEU A 299 6.49 -21.04 13.03
C LEU A 299 7.79 -21.38 13.76
N ARG A 300 7.85 -22.53 14.44
CA ARG A 300 9.03 -22.96 15.20
C ARG A 300 10.29 -23.07 14.32
N SER A 301 10.16 -23.45 13.05
CA SER A 301 11.32 -23.54 12.15
C SER A 301 11.86 -22.18 11.71
N PHE A 302 11.07 -21.11 11.85
CA PHE A 302 11.47 -19.76 11.47
C PHE A 302 12.07 -18.97 12.65
N LEU A 303 11.76 -19.36 13.90
CA LEU A 303 12.30 -18.77 15.14
C LEU A 303 13.75 -19.22 15.42
N THR A 304 14.65 -18.83 14.51
CA THR A 304 16.09 -19.04 14.61
C THR A 304 16.75 -18.08 15.60
N GLU A 305 17.93 -18.41 16.13
CA GLU A 305 18.71 -17.51 17.00
C GLU A 305 18.93 -16.13 16.36
N VAL A 306 19.26 -16.10 15.06
CA VAL A 306 19.47 -14.85 14.30
C VAL A 306 18.20 -13.99 14.21
N LEU A 307 17.02 -14.60 14.14
CA LEU A 307 15.75 -13.87 14.17
C LEU A 307 15.47 -13.34 15.58
N LEU A 308 15.71 -14.15 16.61
CA LEU A 308 15.52 -13.76 18.01
C LEU A 308 16.47 -12.64 18.44
N ASP A 309 17.70 -12.62 17.92
CA ASP A 309 18.65 -11.52 18.16
C ASP A 309 18.14 -10.19 17.57
N GLN A 310 17.45 -10.25 16.43
CA GLN A 310 16.90 -9.08 15.75
C GLN A 310 15.54 -8.62 16.33
N LEU A 311 14.73 -9.54 16.86
CA LEU A 311 13.47 -9.24 17.52
C LEU A 311 13.30 -10.07 18.81
N PRO A 312 13.96 -9.67 19.92
CA PRO A 312 14.02 -10.46 21.16
C PRO A 312 12.67 -10.78 21.79
N ASN A 313 11.64 -9.95 21.54
CA ASN A 313 10.29 -10.16 22.04
C ASN A 313 9.68 -11.49 21.55
N LEU A 314 10.17 -12.06 20.43
CA LEU A 314 9.71 -13.35 19.91
C LEU A 314 10.12 -14.56 20.77
N VAL A 315 10.99 -14.39 21.77
CA VAL A 315 11.31 -15.47 22.72
C VAL A 315 10.06 -15.93 23.47
N GLU A 316 9.14 -15.01 23.81
CA GLU A 316 7.88 -15.37 24.45
C GLU A 316 6.96 -16.17 23.51
N LEU A 317 6.94 -15.80 22.22
CA LEU A 317 6.22 -16.55 21.20
C LEU A 317 6.80 -17.97 21.05
N GLN A 318 8.13 -18.11 21.08
CA GLN A 318 8.80 -19.41 21.04
C GLN A 318 8.41 -20.29 22.24
N ARG A 319 8.32 -19.71 23.45
CA ARG A 319 7.85 -20.41 24.66
C ARG A 319 6.39 -20.84 24.52
N PHE A 320 5.52 -19.94 24.06
CA PHE A 320 4.11 -20.22 23.80
C PHE A 320 3.93 -21.39 22.83
N LEU A 321 4.64 -21.38 21.69
CA LEU A 321 4.59 -22.47 20.71
C LEU A 321 5.14 -23.79 21.26
N SER A 322 6.14 -23.73 22.15
CA SER A 322 6.67 -24.92 22.84
C SER A 322 5.62 -25.53 23.77
N HIS A 323 4.92 -24.71 24.56
CA HIS A 323 3.80 -25.18 25.37
C HIS A 323 2.64 -25.72 24.53
N LEU A 324 2.29 -25.03 23.43
CA LEU A 324 1.25 -25.48 22.51
C LEU A 324 1.59 -26.83 21.84
N SER A 325 2.87 -27.16 21.70
CA SER A 325 3.27 -28.45 21.12
C SER A 325 2.97 -29.65 22.03
N VAL A 326 3.01 -29.45 23.35
CA VAL A 326 2.79 -30.51 24.35
C VAL A 326 1.41 -30.48 24.99
N SER A 327 0.72 -29.33 24.93
CA SER A 327 -0.61 -29.13 25.50
C SER A 327 -1.64 -28.85 24.41
N GLU A 328 -2.89 -29.22 24.66
CA GLU A 328 -4.03 -28.69 23.92
C GLU A 328 -4.67 -27.57 24.73
N PRO A 329 -4.83 -26.36 24.17
CA PRO A 329 -5.53 -25.29 24.87
C PRO A 329 -7.00 -25.68 25.01
N ALA A 330 -7.57 -25.45 26.20
CA ALA A 330 -9.00 -25.62 26.39
C ALA A 330 -9.75 -24.69 25.43
N PRO A 331 -10.86 -25.14 24.81
CA PRO A 331 -11.64 -24.28 23.94
C PRO A 331 -12.12 -23.05 24.72
N PRO A 332 -12.10 -21.86 24.10
CA PRO A 332 -12.57 -20.65 24.75
C PRO A 332 -14.04 -20.79 25.16
N LYS A 333 -14.42 -20.15 26.27
CA LYS A 333 -15.83 -20.15 26.71
C LYS A 333 -16.68 -19.47 25.63
N LYS A 334 -17.73 -20.14 25.17
CA LYS A 334 -18.68 -19.58 24.20
C LYS A 334 -19.54 -18.53 24.91
N GLU A 335 -19.15 -17.27 24.83
CA GLU A 335 -19.98 -16.15 25.21
C GLU A 335 -20.92 -15.81 24.04
N LEU A 336 -22.18 -15.49 24.35
CA LEU A 336 -23.13 -14.98 23.37
C LEU A 336 -22.69 -13.56 22.99
N ILE A 337 -21.95 -13.43 21.90
CA ILE A 337 -21.54 -12.14 21.34
C ILE A 337 -22.57 -11.78 20.27
N ILE A 338 -23.27 -10.67 20.45
CA ILE A 338 -24.00 -10.04 19.34
C ILE A 338 -22.94 -9.39 18.46
N GLU A 339 -22.67 -10.03 17.31
CA GLU A 339 -21.66 -9.55 16.38
C GLU A 339 -22.23 -8.44 15.50
N GLN A 340 -21.54 -7.29 15.48
CA GLN A 340 -21.71 -6.31 14.42
C GLN A 340 -21.21 -6.92 13.09
N VAL A 341 -21.93 -6.64 12.01
CA VAL A 341 -21.61 -7.15 10.67
C VAL A 341 -21.08 -5.97 9.84
N PRO A 342 -19.95 -6.12 9.12
CA PRO A 342 -19.50 -5.10 8.19
C PRO A 342 -20.57 -4.82 7.13
N GLU A 343 -20.90 -3.55 6.90
CA GLU A 343 -22.07 -3.16 6.09
C GLU A 343 -21.69 -2.53 4.75
N VAL A 344 -20.50 -1.94 4.62
CA VAL A 344 -20.16 -1.11 3.44
C VAL A 344 -20.16 -1.96 2.18
N TRP A 345 -19.45 -3.09 2.21
CA TRP A 345 -19.37 -3.97 1.05
C TRP A 345 -20.76 -4.46 0.62
N ASP A 346 -21.54 -4.98 1.57
CA ASP A 346 -22.86 -5.56 1.31
C ASP A 346 -23.86 -4.50 0.84
N SER A 347 -23.81 -3.30 1.40
CA SER A 347 -24.62 -2.15 0.99
C SER A 347 -24.35 -1.78 -0.47
N ILE A 348 -23.08 -1.58 -0.84
CA ILE A 348 -22.68 -1.23 -2.21
C ILE A 348 -23.08 -2.33 -3.20
N ILE A 349 -22.85 -3.61 -2.85
CA ILE A 349 -23.23 -4.74 -3.70
C ILE A 349 -24.75 -4.79 -3.90
N LYS A 350 -25.53 -4.63 -2.83
CA LYS A 350 -27.00 -4.67 -2.87
C LYS A 350 -27.57 -3.53 -3.70
N GLU A 351 -27.09 -2.30 -3.51
CA GLU A 351 -27.55 -1.13 -4.24
C GLU A 351 -27.31 -1.25 -5.76
N ASN A 352 -26.20 -1.86 -6.15
CA ASN A 352 -25.74 -1.95 -7.54
C ASN A 352 -25.99 -3.31 -8.21
N SER A 353 -26.68 -4.22 -7.51
CA SER A 353 -27.00 -5.55 -8.03
C SER A 353 -27.72 -5.49 -9.37
N GLY A 354 -27.22 -6.25 -10.35
CA GLY A 354 -27.73 -6.27 -11.73
C GLY A 354 -27.39 -5.03 -12.59
N LYS A 355 -26.77 -3.99 -12.03
CA LYS A 355 -26.52 -2.71 -12.72
C LYS A 355 -25.09 -2.55 -13.25
N TRP A 356 -24.16 -3.45 -12.92
CA TRP A 356 -22.73 -3.34 -13.26
C TRP A 356 -22.46 -3.07 -14.75
N LYS A 357 -23.15 -3.77 -15.66
CA LYS A 357 -23.01 -3.56 -17.12
C LYS A 357 -23.51 -2.19 -17.55
N ALA A 358 -24.58 -1.68 -16.94
CA ALA A 358 -25.12 -0.36 -17.23
C ALA A 358 -24.18 0.74 -16.73
N ILE A 359 -23.62 0.58 -15.53
CA ILE A 359 -22.62 1.47 -14.94
C ILE A 359 -21.39 1.55 -15.85
N ALA A 360 -20.83 0.40 -16.25
CA ALA A 360 -19.69 0.34 -17.16
C ALA A 360 -19.97 1.11 -18.47
N LYS A 361 -21.11 0.87 -19.12
CA LYS A 361 -21.50 1.57 -20.36
C LYS A 361 -21.65 3.09 -20.18
N GLN A 362 -22.17 3.52 -19.03
CA GLN A 362 -22.28 4.95 -18.72
C GLN A 362 -20.89 5.57 -18.53
N GLN A 363 -20.01 4.91 -17.77
CA GLN A 363 -18.66 5.43 -17.50
C GLN A 363 -17.80 5.48 -18.75
N VAL A 364 -17.94 4.54 -19.69
CA VAL A 364 -17.30 4.64 -21.02
C VAL A 364 -17.64 5.95 -21.70
N LYS A 365 -18.92 6.36 -21.68
CA LYS A 365 -19.39 7.57 -22.37
C LYS A 365 -18.97 8.87 -21.68
N HIS A 366 -18.93 8.89 -20.35
CA HIS A 366 -18.81 10.13 -19.59
C HIS A 366 -17.49 10.30 -18.84
N ALA A 367 -16.77 9.23 -18.54
CA ALA A 367 -15.56 9.25 -17.72
C ALA A 367 -14.31 8.76 -18.46
N PHE A 368 -14.44 7.70 -19.28
CA PHE A 368 -13.31 7.04 -19.92
C PHE A 368 -13.18 7.31 -21.43
N SER A 369 -13.94 8.26 -21.96
CA SER A 369 -13.75 8.84 -23.30
C SER A 369 -13.59 10.37 -23.25
N PRO A 370 -12.64 10.91 -22.45
CA PRO A 370 -12.44 12.35 -22.32
C PRO A 370 -11.92 12.99 -23.61
N SER A 371 -12.11 14.31 -23.74
CA SER A 371 -11.48 15.08 -24.81
C SER A 371 -9.96 15.19 -24.62
N GLU A 372 -9.22 15.55 -25.68
CA GLU A 372 -7.76 15.78 -25.58
C GLU A 372 -7.43 16.92 -24.61
N GLU A 373 -8.30 17.94 -24.54
CA GLU A 373 -8.15 19.07 -23.61
C GLU A 373 -8.33 18.61 -22.16
N ASP A 374 -9.34 17.79 -21.89
CA ASP A 374 -9.57 17.20 -20.58
C ASP A 374 -8.38 16.32 -20.14
N LEU A 375 -7.88 15.47 -21.05
CA LEU A 375 -6.70 14.63 -20.79
C LEU A 375 -5.46 15.47 -20.47
N ARG A 376 -5.21 16.53 -21.24
CA ARG A 376 -4.09 17.44 -21.00
C ARG A 376 -4.23 18.17 -19.67
N SER A 377 -5.43 18.63 -19.33
CA SER A 377 -5.68 19.30 -18.05
C SER A 377 -5.45 18.36 -16.86
N GLN A 378 -5.91 17.10 -16.96
CA GLN A 378 -5.72 16.07 -15.93
C GLN A 378 -4.24 15.72 -15.78
N ALA A 379 -3.54 15.47 -16.90
CA ALA A 379 -2.12 15.17 -16.90
C ALA A 379 -1.29 16.33 -16.29
N LYS A 380 -1.63 17.59 -16.61
CA LYS A 380 -0.97 18.77 -16.03
C LYS A 380 -1.17 18.85 -14.52
N ARG A 381 -2.39 18.67 -14.03
CA ARG A 381 -2.69 18.68 -12.58
C ARG A 381 -1.95 17.55 -11.87
N TRP A 382 -1.92 16.37 -12.48
CA TRP A 382 -1.20 15.22 -11.94
C TRP A 382 0.31 15.45 -11.85
N ALA A 383 0.92 15.94 -12.93
CA ALA A 383 2.35 16.25 -12.97
C ALA A 383 2.73 17.35 -11.94
N GLN A 384 1.81 18.28 -11.66
CA GLN A 384 2.00 19.28 -10.61
C GLN A 384 1.94 18.66 -9.21
N THR A 385 1.03 17.71 -8.98
CA THR A 385 0.90 16.97 -7.71
C THR A 385 2.13 16.10 -7.43
N TYR A 386 2.68 15.43 -8.45
CA TYR A 386 3.90 14.60 -8.35
C TYR A 386 5.16 15.31 -8.85
N ASN A 387 5.35 16.57 -8.49
CA ASN A 387 6.58 17.25 -8.87
C ASN A 387 7.81 16.57 -8.22
N ILE A 388 8.98 16.72 -8.84
CA ILE A 388 10.21 16.01 -8.45
C ILE A 388 10.61 16.31 -6.99
N ASP A 389 10.42 17.55 -6.54
CA ASP A 389 10.79 17.97 -5.19
C ASP A 389 9.91 17.32 -4.12
N VAL A 390 8.62 17.15 -4.42
CA VAL A 390 7.68 16.43 -3.57
C VAL A 390 7.99 14.94 -3.54
N MET A 391 8.20 14.30 -4.69
CA MET A 391 8.53 12.88 -4.74
C MET A 391 9.77 12.54 -3.94
N GLU A 392 10.76 13.43 -3.95
CA GLU A 392 12.00 13.24 -3.21
C GLU A 392 11.87 13.47 -1.72
N ALA A 393 11.09 14.49 -1.29
CA ALA A 393 10.82 14.71 0.13
C ALA A 393 10.13 13.49 0.78
N LEU A 394 9.43 12.67 -0.03
CA LEU A 394 8.77 11.45 0.41
C LEU A 394 9.70 10.21 0.45
N VAL A 395 10.93 10.28 -0.08
CA VAL A 395 11.86 9.15 -0.05
C VAL A 395 12.52 9.05 1.34
N PRO A 396 12.34 7.92 2.07
CA PRO A 396 12.89 7.79 3.43
C PRO A 396 14.42 7.70 3.48
N GLU A 397 15.06 7.22 2.41
CA GLU A 397 16.51 7.09 2.33
C GLU A 397 17.14 8.37 1.80
N LYS A 398 18.05 8.97 2.58
CA LYS A 398 18.84 10.11 2.12
C LYS A 398 19.62 9.73 0.86
N PRO A 399 19.61 10.57 -0.19
CA PRO A 399 20.28 10.26 -1.43
C PRO A 399 21.78 10.05 -1.18
N LYS A 400 22.39 9.08 -1.87
CA LYS A 400 23.82 8.79 -1.73
C LYS A 400 24.63 9.56 -2.76
N CYS A 401 25.84 9.95 -2.38
CA CYS A 401 26.73 10.68 -3.25
C CYS A 401 27.23 9.78 -4.40
N GLY A 402 27.00 10.22 -5.65
CA GLY A 402 27.44 9.50 -6.85
C GLY A 402 28.96 9.34 -6.99
N SER A 403 29.76 9.99 -6.13
CA SER A 403 31.23 9.82 -6.10
C SER A 403 31.73 8.93 -4.97
N CYS A 404 31.18 9.05 -3.76
CA CYS A 404 31.77 8.43 -2.55
C CYS A 404 30.79 7.57 -1.75
N GLY A 405 29.52 7.50 -2.14
CA GLY A 405 28.49 6.69 -1.49
C GLY A 405 27.97 7.21 -0.15
N SER A 406 28.60 8.24 0.43
CA SER A 406 28.14 8.91 1.66
C SER A 406 26.83 9.68 1.41
N GLU A 407 26.07 9.97 2.47
CA GLU A 407 24.85 10.78 2.38
C GLU A 407 25.11 12.13 1.69
N ALA A 408 24.23 12.46 0.74
CA ALA A 408 24.32 13.63 -0.08
C ALA A 408 23.21 14.62 0.25
N THR A 409 23.53 15.90 0.18
CA THR A 409 22.60 17.01 0.47
C THR A 409 22.49 17.99 -0.69
N LYS A 410 23.31 17.84 -1.74
CA LYS A 410 23.37 18.78 -2.86
C LYS A 410 23.14 18.09 -4.18
N ARG A 411 22.29 18.66 -5.02
CA ARG A 411 22.07 18.22 -6.40
C ARG A 411 23.01 18.92 -7.37
N CYS A 412 23.26 18.27 -8.50
CA CYS A 412 23.85 18.95 -9.64
C CYS A 412 22.90 20.07 -10.11
N SER A 413 23.31 21.33 -9.98
CA SER A 413 22.47 22.48 -10.34
C SER A 413 22.06 22.55 -11.82
N ARG A 414 22.68 21.75 -12.70
CA ARG A 414 22.44 21.77 -14.14
C ARG A 414 21.41 20.75 -14.62
N CYS A 415 21.48 19.51 -14.14
CA CYS A 415 20.56 18.44 -14.52
C CYS A 415 19.61 18.03 -13.40
N GLN A 416 19.89 18.44 -12.15
CA GLN A 416 19.13 18.11 -10.94
C GLN A 416 18.91 16.62 -10.69
N SER A 417 19.59 15.72 -11.43
CA SER A 417 19.39 14.27 -11.34
C SER A 417 20.40 13.54 -10.46
N GLU A 418 21.59 14.13 -10.22
CA GLU A 418 22.71 13.47 -9.54
C GLU A 418 23.06 14.17 -8.23
N TRP A 419 23.44 13.38 -7.23
CA TRP A 419 23.63 13.81 -5.85
C TRP A 419 25.07 13.80 -5.38
N TYR A 420 25.43 14.81 -4.59
CA TYR A 420 26.75 14.98 -4.02
C TYR A 420 26.70 15.46 -2.57
N CYS A 421 27.56 14.89 -1.73
CA CYS A 421 27.75 15.36 -0.35
C CYS A 421 28.43 16.73 -0.29
N LYS A 422 29.34 17.00 -1.23
CA LYS A 422 30.07 18.28 -1.36
C LYS A 422 30.53 18.52 -2.79
N ARG A 423 30.83 19.78 -3.10
CA ARG A 423 31.29 20.22 -4.43
C ARG A 423 32.53 19.47 -4.91
N GLU A 424 33.44 19.12 -4.00
CA GLU A 424 34.63 18.32 -4.31
C GLU A 424 34.29 16.98 -4.97
N CYS A 425 33.29 16.27 -4.44
CA CYS A 425 32.81 14.99 -4.99
C CYS A 425 32.19 15.18 -6.38
N GLN A 426 31.47 16.28 -6.59
CA GLN A 426 30.92 16.62 -7.91
C GLN A 426 32.03 16.88 -8.93
N VAL A 427 33.08 17.61 -8.56
CA VAL A 427 34.22 17.89 -9.47
C VAL A 427 34.97 16.61 -9.80
N LYS A 428 35.19 15.73 -8.80
CA LYS A 428 35.83 14.41 -9.03
C LYS A 428 35.00 13.51 -9.94
N HIS A 429 33.69 13.48 -9.76
CA HIS A 429 32.79 12.66 -10.59
C HIS A 429 32.47 13.30 -11.95
N TRP A 430 32.77 14.58 -12.15
CA TRP A 430 32.33 15.35 -13.33
C TRP A 430 32.71 14.70 -14.66
N GLN A 431 33.89 14.10 -14.78
CA GLN A 431 34.31 13.46 -16.04
C GLN A 431 33.39 12.30 -16.45
N LYS A 432 32.83 11.56 -15.48
CA LYS A 432 31.89 10.47 -15.72
C LYS A 432 30.45 11.00 -15.85
N HIS A 433 30.08 11.96 -15.01
CA HIS A 433 28.72 12.51 -14.98
C HIS A 433 28.38 13.45 -16.16
N LYS A 434 29.36 14.19 -16.71
CA LYS A 434 29.13 15.27 -17.70
C LYS A 434 28.24 14.84 -18.88
N LYS A 435 28.51 13.67 -19.48
CA LYS A 435 27.72 13.18 -20.63
C LYS A 435 26.26 12.93 -20.24
N ALA A 436 26.02 12.28 -19.10
CA ALA A 436 24.67 12.06 -18.59
C ALA A 436 23.99 13.38 -18.21
N CYS A 437 24.72 14.30 -17.59
CA CYS A 437 24.24 15.64 -17.23
C CYS A 437 23.77 16.44 -18.45
N ASP A 438 24.54 16.40 -19.54
CA ASP A 438 24.21 17.11 -20.78
C ASP A 438 22.92 16.55 -21.39
N MET A 439 22.78 15.23 -21.47
CA MET A 439 21.57 14.57 -21.99
C MET A 439 20.31 14.89 -21.18
N VAL A 440 20.40 14.80 -19.85
CA VAL A 440 19.25 15.06 -18.96
C VAL A 440 18.88 16.54 -18.99
N SER A 441 19.86 17.44 -18.98
CA SER A 441 19.62 18.89 -19.03
C SER A 441 18.96 19.30 -20.37
N GLU A 442 19.37 18.70 -21.48
CA GLU A 442 18.80 18.97 -22.79
C GLU A 442 17.37 18.42 -22.92
N ALA A 443 17.10 17.22 -22.37
CA ALA A 443 15.76 16.65 -22.31
C ALA A 443 14.81 17.51 -21.46
N MET A 444 15.25 17.97 -20.29
CA MET A 444 14.47 18.86 -19.42
C MET A 444 14.16 20.20 -20.10
N LYS A 445 15.12 20.78 -20.82
CA LYS A 445 14.90 22.01 -21.60
C LYS A 445 13.86 21.81 -22.70
N LYS A 446 13.97 20.73 -23.48
CA LYS A 446 12.98 20.43 -24.54
C LYS A 446 11.59 20.25 -23.96
N MET A 447 11.46 19.54 -22.84
CA MET A 447 10.19 19.37 -22.13
C MET A 447 9.62 20.71 -21.64
N GLN A 448 10.45 21.59 -21.06
CA GLN A 448 10.02 22.92 -20.63
C GLN A 448 9.62 23.82 -21.81
N GLU A 449 10.36 23.78 -22.91
CA GLU A 449 10.05 24.53 -24.14
C GLU A 449 8.77 24.02 -24.81
N GLU A 450 8.50 22.72 -24.80
CA GLU A 450 7.23 22.14 -25.29
C GLU A 450 6.06 22.54 -24.41
N ILE A 451 6.23 22.53 -23.08
CA ILE A 451 5.22 23.04 -22.14
C ILE A 451 4.94 24.53 -22.41
N HIS A 452 5.98 25.34 -22.66
CA HIS A 452 5.86 26.79 -22.83
C HIS A 452 5.37 27.22 -24.23
N LYS A 453 5.64 26.44 -25.29
CA LYS A 453 5.11 26.70 -26.64
C LYS A 453 3.65 26.28 -26.81
N GLN A 454 3.10 25.54 -25.84
CA GLN A 454 1.74 25.00 -25.88
C GLN A 454 0.85 25.55 -24.74
N THR A 455 1.35 26.54 -24.00
CA THR A 455 0.55 27.50 -23.21
C THR A 455 0.29 28.72 -24.07
#